data_AF-A0A7T1T2I6-F1
#
_entry.id   AF-A0A7T1T2I6-F1
#
_cell.length_a   1.000
_cell.length_b   1.000
_cell.length_c   1.000
_cell.angle_alpha   90.00
_cell.angle_beta   90.00
_cell.angle_gamma   90.00
#
_symmetry.space_group_name_H-M   'P 1'
#
loop_
_entity.id
_entity.type
_entity.pdbx_description
1 polymer ?
#
loop_
_entity_poly.entity_id
_entity_poly.type
_entity_poly.pdbx_seq_one_letter_code
_entity_poly.pdbx_strand_id
1 'polypeptide(L)'
;MAREARARGGLEPFESWYDATGDLITLAYLDDEAATVLAMSGDLDGPGMYVIGHFSDSNEDEAGRTAPPPVPPGVLRPEVSRYDEHVHAPETTLQAFTQDVIEARHSGEVAEALLTATEASGSTRGPLPRLSEFVATCAEFSDALETRQGQQTAARLRMIATQINLLTQDLRTAGNVLDAAGGVLPPHRTPHPRHLPPAPGPTLNTQRPAAGIPATTPAPATTPRR
;
A
#
# COMPACT_ATOMS: atom_id res chain seq x y z
N MET A 1 -39.30 3.73 6.43
CA MET A 1 -38.78 2.60 7.24
C MET A 1 -37.44 2.10 6.69
N ALA A 2 -37.37 1.12 5.78
CA ALA A 2 -36.09 0.53 5.34
C ALA A 2 -35.10 1.52 4.67
N ARG A 3 -35.56 2.37 3.74
CA ARG A 3 -34.69 3.39 3.10
C ARG A 3 -34.17 4.43 4.11
N GLU A 4 -35.00 4.85 5.05
CA GLU A 4 -34.61 5.79 6.09
C GLU A 4 -33.63 5.15 7.09
N ALA A 5 -33.78 3.85 7.37
CA ALA A 5 -32.83 3.09 8.15
C ALA A 5 -31.49 2.96 7.41
N ARG A 6 -31.49 2.63 6.10
CA ARG A 6 -30.28 2.62 5.26
C ARG A 6 -29.56 3.96 5.30
N ALA A 7 -30.29 5.05 5.09
CA ALA A 7 -29.72 6.41 5.07
C ALA A 7 -29.13 6.84 6.42
N ARG A 8 -29.64 6.30 7.54
CA ARG A 8 -29.13 6.54 8.89
C ARG A 8 -28.05 5.55 9.33
N GLY A 9 -27.68 4.59 8.48
CA GLY A 9 -26.73 3.53 8.81
C GLY A 9 -27.30 2.43 9.73
N GLY A 10 -28.61 2.40 9.95
CA GLY A 10 -29.28 1.41 10.81
C GLY A 10 -29.72 0.15 10.06
N LEU A 11 -29.03 -0.20 8.95
CA LEU A 11 -29.19 -1.49 8.29
C LEU A 11 -27.82 -2.15 8.16
N GLU A 12 -27.70 -3.34 8.72
CA GLU A 12 -26.49 -4.16 8.68
C GLU A 12 -26.73 -5.41 7.82
N PRO A 13 -26.31 -5.39 6.53
CA PRO A 13 -26.41 -6.56 5.65
C PRO A 13 -25.47 -7.67 6.12
N PHE A 14 -25.98 -8.89 6.22
CA PHE A 14 -25.17 -10.06 6.59
C PHE A 14 -25.16 -11.17 5.53
N GLU A 15 -26.15 -11.19 4.64
CA GLU A 15 -26.22 -12.17 3.55
C GLU A 15 -26.78 -11.54 2.27
N SER A 16 -26.29 -11.96 1.11
CA SER A 16 -26.79 -11.51 -0.19
C SER A 16 -26.57 -12.54 -1.29
N TRP A 17 -27.52 -12.62 -2.22
CA TRP A 17 -27.47 -13.52 -3.38
C TRP A 17 -28.32 -12.99 -4.52
N TYR A 18 -28.11 -13.50 -5.73
CA TYR A 18 -29.04 -13.28 -6.83
C TYR A 18 -30.10 -14.38 -6.85
N ASP A 19 -31.32 -14.03 -7.23
CA ASP A 19 -32.38 -15.00 -7.48
C ASP A 19 -32.44 -15.43 -8.96
N ALA A 20 -33.37 -16.33 -9.30
CA ALA A 20 -33.52 -16.83 -10.68
C ALA A 20 -34.02 -15.78 -11.69
N THR A 21 -34.49 -14.63 -11.22
CA THR A 21 -34.95 -13.52 -12.07
C THR A 21 -33.85 -12.49 -12.32
N GLY A 22 -32.71 -12.61 -11.62
CA GLY A 22 -31.59 -11.68 -11.70
C GLY A 22 -31.68 -10.54 -10.68
N ASP A 23 -32.60 -10.62 -9.73
CA ASP A 23 -32.73 -9.63 -8.67
C ASP A 23 -31.73 -9.94 -7.53
N LEU A 24 -31.06 -8.89 -7.04
CA LEU A 24 -30.20 -8.98 -5.85
C LEU A 24 -31.09 -9.03 -4.61
N ILE A 25 -30.99 -10.12 -3.87
CA ILE A 25 -31.62 -10.32 -2.57
C ILE A 25 -30.62 -10.03 -1.47
N THR A 26 -31.04 -9.28 -0.45
CA THR A 26 -30.22 -8.97 0.71
C THR A 26 -31.01 -9.16 2.00
N LEU A 27 -30.41 -9.89 2.95
CA LEU A 27 -30.85 -9.94 4.33
C LEU A 27 -30.04 -8.96 5.18
N ALA A 28 -30.73 -8.17 5.99
CA ALA A 28 -30.08 -7.21 6.88
C ALA A 28 -30.79 -7.12 8.23
N TYR A 29 -30.03 -6.90 9.29
CA TYR A 29 -30.59 -6.47 10.57
C TYR A 29 -30.97 -5.00 10.50
N LEU A 30 -32.15 -4.68 10.99
CA LEU A 30 -32.59 -3.33 11.28
C LEU A 30 -32.14 -2.98 12.71
N ASP A 31 -31.33 -1.94 12.83
CA ASP A 31 -30.86 -1.40 14.11
C ASP A 31 -32.04 -0.67 14.80
N ASP A 32 -32.83 -1.46 15.54
CA ASP A 32 -33.95 -1.05 16.39
C ASP A 32 -34.02 -1.96 17.64
N GLU A 33 -34.75 -1.53 18.68
CA GLU A 33 -34.86 -2.22 19.99
C GLU A 33 -35.42 -3.66 19.90
N ALA A 34 -36.05 -4.00 18.78
CA ALA A 34 -36.50 -5.35 18.43
C ALA A 34 -35.67 -5.83 17.24
N ALA A 35 -34.70 -6.69 17.48
CA ALA A 35 -33.77 -7.21 16.47
C ALA A 35 -34.54 -7.81 15.27
N THR A 36 -34.77 -6.99 14.25
CA THR A 36 -35.68 -7.30 13.14
C THR A 36 -34.84 -7.58 11.92
N VAL A 37 -35.08 -8.71 11.27
CA VAL A 37 -34.45 -9.05 9.99
C VAL A 37 -35.36 -8.59 8.86
N LEU A 38 -34.78 -7.85 7.91
CA LEU A 38 -35.44 -7.46 6.67
C LEU A 38 -34.89 -8.29 5.51
N ALA A 39 -35.79 -8.86 4.71
CA ALA A 39 -35.47 -9.39 3.40
C ALA A 39 -35.81 -8.34 2.34
N MET A 40 -34.85 -7.97 1.50
CA MET A 40 -34.97 -6.91 0.50
C MET A 40 -34.59 -7.43 -0.89
N SER A 41 -35.23 -6.87 -1.93
CA SER A 41 -34.82 -7.05 -3.33
C SER A 41 -34.31 -5.74 -3.90
N GLY A 42 -33.32 -5.83 -4.79
CA GLY A 42 -32.68 -4.75 -5.49
C GLY A 42 -31.43 -4.20 -4.78
N ASP A 43 -30.69 -3.36 -5.50
CA ASP A 43 -29.53 -2.64 -4.95
C ASP A 43 -29.94 -1.79 -3.74
N LEU A 44 -29.35 -2.06 -2.57
CA LEU A 44 -29.60 -1.35 -1.31
C LEU A 44 -29.48 0.16 -1.41
N ASP A 45 -28.56 0.64 -2.27
CA ASP A 45 -28.30 2.06 -2.49
C ASP A 45 -29.02 2.59 -3.74
N GLY A 46 -29.82 1.74 -4.38
CA GLY A 46 -30.57 2.00 -5.60
C GLY A 46 -32.02 2.42 -5.37
N PRO A 47 -32.63 3.16 -6.32
CA PRO A 47 -34.04 3.53 -6.26
C PRO A 47 -34.99 2.34 -6.46
N GLY A 48 -34.46 1.20 -6.92
CA GLY A 48 -35.20 -0.05 -7.12
C GLY A 48 -35.34 -0.90 -5.85
N MET A 49 -34.69 -0.55 -4.74
CA MET A 49 -34.80 -1.37 -3.53
C MET A 49 -36.21 -1.34 -2.93
N TYR A 50 -36.71 -2.52 -2.58
CA TYR A 50 -37.94 -2.71 -1.80
C TYR A 50 -37.83 -3.88 -0.82
N VAL A 51 -38.63 -3.83 0.24
CA VAL A 51 -38.69 -4.87 1.27
C VAL A 51 -39.68 -5.95 0.84
N ILE A 52 -39.24 -7.21 0.86
CA ILE A 52 -40.03 -8.41 0.54
C ILE A 52 -40.63 -9.02 1.82
N GLY A 53 -39.92 -8.92 2.95
CA GLY A 53 -40.36 -9.50 4.22
C GLY A 53 -39.76 -8.81 5.44
N HIS A 54 -40.47 -8.90 6.55
CA HIS A 54 -40.06 -8.44 7.87
C HIS A 54 -40.19 -9.61 8.85
N PHE A 55 -39.12 -9.89 9.58
CA PHE A 55 -39.04 -11.04 10.48
C PHE A 55 -38.59 -10.54 11.85
N SER A 56 -39.46 -10.68 12.84
CA SER A 56 -39.18 -10.29 14.23
C SER A 56 -38.23 -11.29 14.90
N ASP A 57 -37.70 -10.90 16.07
CA ASP A 57 -36.93 -11.77 16.97
C ASP A 57 -35.68 -12.41 16.32
N SER A 58 -35.01 -11.69 15.42
CA SER A 58 -33.81 -12.14 14.70
C SER A 58 -33.99 -13.47 13.95
N ASN A 59 -35.18 -13.75 13.42
CA ASN A 59 -35.44 -15.03 12.76
C ASN A 59 -34.84 -15.10 11.33
N GLU A 60 -33.51 -15.21 11.25
CA GLU A 60 -32.75 -15.33 10.00
C GLU A 60 -33.14 -16.55 9.17
N ASP A 61 -33.39 -17.68 9.85
CA ASP A 61 -33.79 -18.94 9.21
C ASP A 61 -35.13 -18.79 8.46
N GLU A 62 -36.10 -18.11 9.05
CA GLU A 62 -37.39 -17.84 8.42
C GLU A 62 -37.24 -16.83 7.27
N ALA A 63 -36.40 -15.82 7.46
CA ALA A 63 -36.09 -14.83 6.43
C ALA A 63 -35.48 -15.50 5.19
N GLY A 64 -34.48 -16.35 5.37
CA GLY A 64 -33.81 -17.08 4.28
C GLY A 64 -34.71 -18.08 3.56
N ARG A 65 -35.64 -18.75 4.27
CA ARG A 65 -36.59 -19.70 3.65
C ARG A 65 -37.72 -19.01 2.89
N THR A 66 -38.11 -17.81 3.30
CA THR A 66 -39.23 -17.07 2.71
C THR A 66 -38.77 -16.20 1.53
N ALA A 67 -37.52 -15.75 1.56
CA ALA A 67 -36.91 -15.00 0.47
C ALA A 67 -36.79 -15.86 -0.82
N PRO A 68 -36.74 -15.22 -2.01
CA PRO A 68 -36.49 -15.92 -3.25
C PRO A 68 -35.21 -16.78 -3.18
N PRO A 69 -35.24 -18.02 -3.71
CA PRO A 69 -34.13 -18.95 -3.54
C PRO A 69 -32.87 -18.47 -4.27
N PRO A 70 -31.67 -18.73 -3.71
CA PRO A 70 -30.41 -18.33 -4.33
C PRO A 70 -30.11 -19.13 -5.59
N VAL A 71 -29.59 -18.45 -6.62
CA VAL A 71 -28.83 -19.10 -7.69
C VAL A 71 -27.34 -19.15 -7.34
N PRO A 72 -26.57 -20.12 -7.87
CA PRO A 72 -25.13 -20.17 -7.66
C PRO A 72 -24.46 -18.84 -8.07
N PRO A 73 -23.55 -18.30 -7.24
CA PRO A 73 -22.82 -17.09 -7.58
C PRO A 73 -22.04 -17.23 -8.89
N GLY A 74 -22.00 -16.14 -9.67
CA GLY A 74 -21.15 -16.04 -10.86
C GLY A 74 -19.66 -15.96 -10.52
N VAL A 75 -18.84 -16.03 -11.56
CA VAL A 75 -17.40 -15.75 -11.50
C VAL A 75 -17.07 -14.60 -12.42
N LEU A 76 -16.06 -13.79 -12.08
CA LEU A 76 -15.69 -12.59 -12.86
C LEU A 76 -15.28 -12.93 -14.31
N ARG A 77 -14.60 -14.07 -14.49
CA ARG A 77 -14.03 -14.54 -15.75
C ARG A 77 -14.41 -16.01 -15.97
N PRO A 78 -15.61 -16.32 -16.52
CA PRO A 78 -16.06 -17.71 -16.73
C PRO A 78 -15.15 -18.50 -17.66
N GLU A 79 -14.38 -17.83 -18.51
CA GLU A 79 -13.39 -18.40 -19.42
C GLU A 79 -12.08 -18.80 -18.75
N VAL A 80 -11.81 -18.39 -17.50
CA VAL A 80 -10.58 -18.70 -16.78
C VAL A 80 -10.83 -19.85 -15.80
N SER A 81 -10.14 -20.97 -15.99
CA SER A 81 -10.20 -22.08 -15.04
C SER A 81 -9.23 -21.84 -13.88
N ARG A 82 -9.69 -22.06 -12.65
CA ARG A 82 -8.81 -22.14 -11.47
C ARG A 82 -7.78 -23.28 -11.57
N TYR A 83 -8.01 -24.23 -12.48
CA TYR A 83 -7.14 -25.38 -12.73
C TYR A 83 -6.18 -25.16 -13.90
N ASP A 84 -6.31 -24.03 -14.62
CA ASP A 84 -5.27 -23.59 -15.54
C ASP A 84 -4.13 -23.00 -14.70
N GLU A 85 -3.31 -23.90 -14.15
CA GLU A 85 -2.15 -23.54 -13.34
C GLU A 85 -1.14 -22.83 -14.24
N HIS A 86 -1.11 -21.50 -14.13
CA HIS A 86 -0.05 -20.72 -14.74
C HIS A 86 1.17 -20.87 -13.84
N VAL A 87 2.21 -21.54 -14.35
CA VAL A 87 3.51 -21.60 -13.67
C VAL A 87 4.07 -20.18 -13.61
N HIS A 88 3.85 -19.49 -12.50
CA HIS A 88 4.42 -18.18 -12.28
C HIS A 88 5.93 -18.31 -12.07
N ALA A 89 6.70 -17.49 -12.79
CA ALA A 89 8.12 -17.32 -12.50
C ALA A 89 8.29 -16.88 -11.03
N PRO A 90 9.36 -17.30 -10.34
CA PRO A 90 9.61 -16.91 -8.95
C PRO A 90 9.58 -15.39 -8.81
N GLU A 91 8.79 -14.90 -7.88
CA GLU A 91 8.57 -13.48 -7.68
C GLU A 91 9.70 -12.88 -6.81
N THR A 92 10.36 -11.85 -7.32
CA THR A 92 11.24 -11.00 -6.49
C THR A 92 10.36 -10.14 -5.59
N THR A 93 10.53 -10.28 -4.27
CA THR A 93 9.71 -9.55 -3.30
C THR A 93 10.11 -8.08 -3.21
N LEU A 94 9.19 -7.20 -2.80
CA LEU A 94 9.54 -5.80 -2.47
C LEU A 94 10.59 -5.70 -1.36
N GLN A 95 10.62 -6.69 -0.46
CA GLN A 95 11.64 -6.80 0.58
C GLN A 95 13.02 -7.04 -0.03
N ALA A 96 13.14 -7.89 -1.06
CA ALA A 96 14.40 -8.12 -1.77
C ALA A 96 14.89 -6.82 -2.43
N PHE A 97 14.03 -6.10 -3.17
CA PHE A 97 14.39 -4.81 -3.74
C PHE A 97 14.82 -3.78 -2.70
N THR A 98 14.15 -3.75 -1.55
CA THR A 98 14.54 -2.86 -0.44
C THR A 98 15.94 -3.22 0.08
N GLN A 99 16.22 -4.51 0.22
CA GLN A 99 17.53 -4.99 0.65
C GLN A 99 18.62 -4.65 -0.37
N ASP A 100 18.36 -4.85 -1.67
CA ASP A 100 19.29 -4.53 -2.75
C ASP A 100 19.67 -3.04 -2.71
N VAL A 101 18.70 -2.16 -2.50
CA VAL A 101 18.94 -0.71 -2.38
C VAL A 101 19.73 -0.35 -1.10
N ILE A 102 19.49 -1.06 0.01
CA ILE A 102 20.24 -0.87 1.27
C ILE A 102 21.70 -1.30 1.10
N GLU A 103 21.94 -2.40 0.38
CA GLU A 103 23.27 -2.94 0.13
C GLU A 103 24.01 -2.23 -1.01
N ALA A 104 23.28 -1.43 -1.80
CA ALA A 104 23.79 -0.78 -2.98
C ALA A 104 24.99 0.13 -2.70
N ARG A 105 26.04 -0.03 -3.50
CA ARG A 105 27.28 0.78 -3.42
C ARG A 105 27.36 1.84 -4.51
N HIS A 106 26.63 1.62 -5.60
CA HIS A 106 26.64 2.46 -6.80
C HIS A 106 25.21 2.79 -7.20
N SER A 107 25.01 3.96 -7.81
CA SER A 107 23.68 4.37 -8.30
C SER A 107 23.12 3.43 -9.35
N GLY A 108 23.98 2.74 -10.11
CA GLY A 108 23.58 1.71 -11.08
C GLY A 108 22.86 0.51 -10.43
N GLU A 109 23.27 0.08 -9.24
CA GLU A 109 22.61 -1.02 -8.51
C GLU A 109 21.20 -0.62 -8.05
N VAL A 110 21.03 0.64 -7.62
CA VAL A 110 19.72 1.21 -7.30
C VAL A 110 18.87 1.38 -8.57
N ALA A 111 19.48 1.78 -9.68
CA ALA A 111 18.80 1.90 -10.96
C ALA A 111 18.28 0.55 -11.46
N GLU A 112 19.11 -0.51 -11.40
CA GLU A 112 18.71 -1.87 -11.76
C GLU A 112 17.52 -2.35 -10.94
N ALA A 113 17.52 -2.12 -9.62
CA ALA A 113 16.40 -2.46 -8.75
C ALA A 113 15.11 -1.71 -9.17
N LEU A 114 15.18 -0.41 -9.45
CA LEU A 114 14.03 0.39 -9.89
C LEU A 114 13.52 -0.01 -11.28
N LEU A 115 14.42 -0.26 -12.23
CA LEU A 115 14.06 -0.67 -13.59
C LEU A 115 13.43 -2.06 -13.60
N THR A 116 14.00 -3.01 -12.85
CA THR A 116 13.41 -4.35 -12.68
C THR A 116 12.06 -4.28 -11.97
N ALA A 117 11.93 -3.45 -10.92
CA ALA A 117 10.67 -3.29 -10.20
C ALA A 117 9.54 -2.70 -11.07
N THR A 118 9.90 -1.88 -12.06
CA THR A 118 8.98 -1.22 -12.98
C THR A 118 8.82 -1.95 -14.31
N GLU A 119 9.52 -3.06 -14.55
CA GLU A 119 9.53 -3.77 -15.83
C GLU A 119 8.12 -4.23 -16.21
N ALA A 120 7.63 -3.77 -17.37
CA ALA A 120 6.26 -4.01 -17.80
C ALA A 120 6.14 -5.19 -18.76
N SER A 121 7.26 -5.65 -19.35
CA SER A 121 7.29 -6.67 -20.40
C SER A 121 8.40 -7.70 -20.15
N GLY A 122 8.15 -8.96 -20.51
CA GLY A 122 9.08 -10.07 -20.34
C GLY A 122 8.57 -11.17 -19.41
N SER A 123 9.34 -12.25 -19.30
CA SER A 123 8.95 -13.45 -18.53
C SER A 123 8.78 -13.20 -17.03
N THR A 124 9.38 -12.13 -16.50
CA THR A 124 9.25 -11.72 -15.10
C THR A 124 8.81 -10.26 -15.04
N ARG A 125 7.51 -10.00 -15.24
CA ARG A 125 6.92 -8.67 -15.04
C ARG A 125 7.17 -8.19 -13.61
N GLY A 126 7.59 -6.94 -13.44
CA GLY A 126 7.88 -6.34 -12.14
C GLY A 126 6.64 -6.23 -11.22
N PRO A 127 6.84 -6.04 -9.90
CA PRO A 127 5.77 -5.95 -8.92
C PRO A 127 4.81 -4.76 -9.13
N LEU A 128 5.28 -3.62 -9.64
CA LEU A 128 4.42 -2.43 -9.76
C LEU A 128 3.35 -2.56 -10.87
N PRO A 129 3.68 -3.00 -12.10
CA PRO A 129 2.67 -3.31 -13.09
C PRO A 129 1.68 -4.40 -12.64
N ARG A 130 2.14 -5.43 -11.91
CA ARG A 130 1.27 -6.48 -11.34
C ARG A 130 0.30 -5.93 -10.30
N LEU A 131 0.76 -5.02 -9.44
CA LEU A 131 -0.11 -4.35 -8.47
C LEU A 131 -1.20 -3.52 -9.18
N SER A 132 -0.84 -2.79 -10.24
CA SER A 132 -1.85 -2.07 -11.03
C SER A 132 -2.87 -3.02 -11.66
N GLU A 133 -2.43 -4.17 -12.17
CA GLU A 133 -3.31 -5.18 -12.76
C GLU A 133 -4.24 -5.79 -11.70
N PHE A 134 -3.73 -6.14 -10.53
CA PHE A 134 -4.53 -6.63 -9.41
C PHE A 134 -5.62 -5.63 -9.02
N VAL A 135 -5.27 -4.34 -8.83
CA VAL A 135 -6.24 -3.30 -8.48
C VAL A 135 -7.28 -3.09 -9.60
N ALA A 136 -6.87 -3.20 -10.87
CA ALA A 136 -7.80 -3.14 -12.00
C ALA A 136 -8.79 -4.31 -11.98
N THR A 137 -8.33 -5.55 -11.74
CA THR A 137 -9.19 -6.73 -11.58
C THR A 137 -10.16 -6.59 -10.40
N CYS A 138 -9.72 -6.01 -9.27
CA CYS A 138 -10.62 -5.68 -8.16
C CYS A 138 -11.69 -4.66 -8.57
N ALA A 139 -11.35 -3.70 -9.43
CA ALA A 139 -12.31 -2.74 -9.96
C ALA A 139 -13.34 -3.42 -10.86
N GLU A 140 -12.91 -4.34 -11.72
CA GLU A 140 -13.80 -5.15 -12.56
C GLU A 140 -14.75 -5.99 -11.70
N PHE A 141 -14.25 -6.64 -10.65
CA PHE A 141 -15.09 -7.36 -9.70
C PHE A 141 -16.14 -6.45 -9.07
N SER A 142 -15.73 -5.27 -8.61
CA SER A 142 -16.64 -4.30 -7.97
C SER A 142 -17.72 -3.80 -8.94
N ASP A 143 -17.36 -3.61 -10.21
CA ASP A 143 -18.28 -3.21 -11.29
C ASP A 143 -19.28 -4.32 -11.60
N ALA A 144 -18.82 -5.58 -11.61
CA ALA A 144 -19.61 -6.78 -11.85
C ALA A 144 -20.59 -7.13 -10.71
N LEU A 145 -20.50 -6.45 -9.55
CA LEU A 145 -21.55 -6.55 -8.53
C LEU A 145 -22.86 -5.87 -8.96
N GLU A 146 -22.82 -5.01 -9.98
CA GLU A 146 -23.98 -4.28 -10.53
C GLU A 146 -24.76 -3.42 -9.51
N THR A 147 -24.15 -3.12 -8.36
CA THR A 147 -24.68 -2.19 -7.35
C THR A 147 -24.08 -0.80 -7.52
N ARG A 148 -24.78 0.26 -7.07
CA ARG A 148 -24.23 1.62 -7.05
C ARG A 148 -22.95 1.73 -6.23
N GLN A 149 -22.92 1.07 -5.07
CA GLN A 149 -21.74 1.04 -4.23
C GLN A 149 -20.58 0.29 -4.90
N GLY A 150 -20.88 -0.79 -5.62
CA GLY A 150 -19.92 -1.50 -6.48
C GLY A 150 -19.33 -0.59 -7.55
N GLN A 151 -20.16 0.14 -8.29
CA GLN A 151 -19.74 1.10 -9.32
C GLN A 151 -18.88 2.24 -8.74
N GLN A 152 -19.27 2.80 -7.60
CA GLN A 152 -18.48 3.84 -6.92
C GLN A 152 -17.12 3.30 -6.47
N THR A 153 -17.09 2.09 -5.93
CA THR A 153 -15.86 1.40 -5.52
C THR A 153 -14.97 1.10 -6.73
N ALA A 154 -15.55 0.61 -7.83
CA ALA A 154 -14.85 0.35 -9.09
C ALA A 154 -14.21 1.62 -9.65
N ALA A 155 -14.92 2.75 -9.66
CA ALA A 155 -14.37 4.04 -10.10
C ALA A 155 -13.16 4.48 -9.26
N ARG A 156 -13.25 4.31 -7.93
CA ARG A 156 -12.14 4.59 -7.01
C ARG A 156 -10.94 3.68 -7.27
N LEU A 157 -11.16 2.38 -7.44
CA LEU A 157 -10.11 1.41 -7.72
C LEU A 157 -9.43 1.67 -9.07
N ARG A 158 -10.19 2.01 -10.13
CA ARG A 158 -9.64 2.42 -11.43
C ARG A 158 -8.71 3.63 -11.31
N MET A 159 -9.11 4.64 -10.52
CA MET A 159 -8.27 5.81 -10.26
C MET A 159 -6.97 5.43 -9.54
N ILE A 160 -7.03 4.55 -8.55
CA ILE A 160 -5.84 4.04 -7.85
C ILE A 160 -4.92 3.28 -8.82
N ALA A 161 -5.46 2.43 -9.69
CA ALA A 161 -4.67 1.74 -10.72
C ALA A 161 -3.96 2.75 -11.65
N THR A 162 -4.64 3.82 -12.07
CA THR A 162 -4.00 4.90 -12.84
C THR A 162 -2.86 5.57 -12.06
N GLN A 163 -3.04 5.87 -10.78
CA GLN A 163 -2.00 6.46 -9.94
C GLN A 163 -0.76 5.56 -9.80
N ILE A 164 -0.97 4.24 -9.67
CA ILE A 164 0.12 3.26 -9.62
C ILE A 164 0.90 3.26 -10.94
N ASN A 165 0.22 3.34 -12.08
CA ASN A 165 0.88 3.41 -13.39
C ASN A 165 1.72 4.68 -13.55
N LEU A 166 1.21 5.84 -13.10
CA LEU A 166 1.97 7.08 -13.09
C LEU A 166 3.22 6.98 -12.21
N LEU A 167 3.05 6.48 -10.98
CA LEU A 167 4.17 6.23 -10.07
C LEU A 167 5.20 5.26 -10.67
N THR A 168 4.75 4.22 -11.36
CA THR A 168 5.62 3.26 -12.06
C THR A 168 6.47 3.96 -13.12
N GLN A 169 5.89 4.89 -13.88
CA GLN A 169 6.60 5.67 -14.90
C GLN A 169 7.61 6.65 -14.27
N ASP A 170 7.24 7.30 -13.17
CA ASP A 170 8.13 8.21 -12.43
C ASP A 170 9.33 7.47 -11.84
N LEU A 171 9.11 6.30 -11.24
CA LEU A 171 10.19 5.46 -10.71
C LEU A 171 11.12 4.94 -11.81
N ARG A 172 10.56 4.56 -12.96
CA ARG A 172 11.37 4.17 -14.13
C ARG A 172 12.25 5.34 -14.60
N THR A 173 11.70 6.55 -14.61
CA THR A 173 12.44 7.76 -14.96
C THR A 173 13.57 8.03 -13.96
N ALA A 174 13.31 7.90 -12.66
CA ALA A 174 14.33 8.02 -11.63
C ALA A 174 15.43 6.95 -11.77
N GLY A 175 15.06 5.71 -12.08
CA GLY A 175 16.01 4.63 -12.39
C GLY A 175 16.94 5.00 -13.54
N ASN A 176 16.40 5.47 -14.66
CA ASN A 176 17.20 5.93 -15.81
C ASN A 176 18.15 7.09 -15.45
N VAL A 177 17.73 8.02 -14.60
CA VAL A 177 18.58 9.12 -14.14
C VAL A 177 19.72 8.60 -13.25
N LEU A 178 19.44 7.66 -12.34
CA LEU A 178 20.46 7.06 -11.48
C LEU A 178 21.47 6.21 -12.24
N ASP A 179 21.02 5.51 -13.28
CA ASP A 179 21.88 4.75 -14.18
C ASP A 179 22.87 5.68 -14.89
N ALA A 180 22.37 6.79 -15.45
CA ALA A 180 23.19 7.78 -16.15
C ALA A 180 24.16 8.55 -15.22
N ALA A 181 23.84 8.68 -13.92
CA ALA A 181 24.60 9.50 -12.99
C ALA A 181 25.94 8.89 -12.56
N GLY A 182 26.08 7.55 -12.55
CA GLY A 182 27.31 6.85 -12.15
C GLY A 182 27.82 7.20 -10.73
N GLY A 183 26.92 7.53 -9.80
CA GLY A 183 27.24 8.02 -8.46
C GLY A 183 27.63 6.91 -7.48
N VAL A 184 28.44 7.26 -6.49
CA VAL A 184 28.80 6.38 -5.35
C VAL A 184 28.49 7.07 -4.02
N LEU A 185 28.20 6.28 -2.99
CA LEU A 185 27.97 6.81 -1.65
C LEU A 185 29.26 7.42 -1.04
N PRO A 186 29.16 8.50 -0.25
CA PRO A 186 30.31 9.09 0.43
C PRO A 186 31.00 8.12 1.42
N PRO A 187 32.31 8.28 1.66
CA PRO A 187 33.10 7.34 2.46
C PRO A 187 32.69 7.24 3.93
N HIS A 188 32.04 8.26 4.50
CA HIS A 188 31.52 8.22 5.87
C HIS A 188 30.31 7.27 6.03
N ARG A 189 29.80 6.70 4.93
CA ARG A 189 28.77 5.64 4.93
C ARG A 189 29.36 4.24 4.82
N THR A 190 30.69 4.09 4.86
CA THR A 190 31.31 2.76 4.84
C THR A 190 30.94 1.98 6.12
N PRO A 191 30.50 0.71 5.98
CA PRO A 191 30.23 -0.14 7.12
C PRO A 191 31.49 -0.27 7.97
N HIS A 192 31.40 0.04 9.25
CA HIS A 192 32.54 -0.11 10.14
C HIS A 192 32.85 -1.60 10.32
N PRO A 193 34.09 -2.04 10.05
CA PRO A 193 34.48 -3.43 10.28
C PRO A 193 34.30 -3.78 11.75
N ARG A 194 33.36 -4.71 12.03
CA ARG A 194 32.99 -5.13 13.41
C ARG A 194 34.15 -5.75 14.20
N HIS A 195 35.23 -6.11 13.52
CA HIS A 195 36.42 -6.75 14.11
C HIS A 195 37.55 -5.76 14.44
N LEU A 196 37.40 -4.48 14.09
CA LEU A 196 38.39 -3.46 14.43
C LEU A 196 37.94 -2.66 15.66
N PRO A 197 38.84 -2.38 16.63
CA PRO A 197 38.52 -1.51 17.75
C PRO A 197 38.18 -0.10 17.25
N PRO A 198 37.25 0.62 17.90
CA PRO A 198 36.87 1.96 17.49
C PRO A 198 38.09 2.86 17.42
N ALA A 199 38.24 3.60 16.31
CA ALA A 199 39.36 4.51 16.12
C ALA A 199 39.39 5.54 17.27
N PRO A 200 40.54 5.80 17.92
CA PRO A 200 40.64 6.84 18.93
C PRO A 200 40.32 8.19 18.27
N GLY A 201 39.25 8.84 18.74
CA GLY A 201 38.85 10.15 18.25
C GLY A 201 39.92 11.21 18.52
N PRO A 202 39.97 12.30 17.73
CA PRO A 202 40.92 13.37 17.96
C PRO A 202 40.67 14.00 19.34
N THR A 203 41.68 13.99 20.20
CA THR A 203 41.65 14.65 21.49
C THR A 203 41.66 16.17 21.26
N LEU A 204 40.51 16.82 21.44
CA LEU A 204 40.42 18.27 21.51
C LEU A 204 41.11 18.74 22.80
N ASN A 205 42.40 19.04 22.70
CA ASN A 205 43.18 19.58 23.80
C ASN A 205 42.86 21.08 23.94
N THR A 206 41.88 21.42 24.77
CA THR A 206 41.59 22.81 25.13
C THR A 206 42.61 23.28 26.16
N GLN A 207 43.79 23.65 25.70
CA GLN A 207 44.80 24.26 26.56
C GLN A 207 44.34 25.68 26.92
N ARG A 208 43.94 25.88 28.18
CA ARG A 208 43.59 27.18 28.75
C ARG A 208 44.81 28.13 28.67
N PRO A 209 44.69 29.35 28.13
CA PRO A 209 45.81 30.29 28.08
C PRO A 209 46.31 30.62 29.49
N ALA A 210 47.62 30.54 29.71
CA ALA A 210 48.24 30.87 31.00
C ALA A 210 48.15 32.38 31.27
N ALA A 211 47.80 32.74 32.51
CA ALA A 211 47.80 34.12 32.98
C ALA A 211 49.24 34.66 32.99
N GLY A 212 49.46 35.80 32.33
CA GLY A 212 50.77 36.44 32.21
C GLY A 212 51.31 36.95 33.54
N ILE A 213 52.60 36.76 33.77
CA ILE A 213 53.36 37.46 34.82
C ILE A 213 54.09 38.64 34.15
N PRO A 214 54.00 39.87 34.68
CA PRO A 214 54.66 41.03 34.07
C PRO A 214 56.18 40.97 34.20
N ALA A 215 56.87 41.41 33.14
CA ALA A 215 58.32 41.55 33.09
C ALA A 215 58.82 42.73 33.93
N THR A 216 59.80 42.50 34.79
CA THR A 216 60.57 43.56 35.47
C THR A 216 61.79 43.93 34.62
N THR A 217 61.92 45.22 34.35
CA THR A 217 62.87 45.94 33.48
C THR A 217 64.32 45.95 34.03
N PRO A 218 65.37 46.15 33.17
CA PRO A 218 66.78 45.83 33.46
C PRO A 218 67.67 47.07 33.74
N ALA A 219 68.92 46.84 34.21
CA ALA A 219 70.06 47.79 34.10
C ALA A 219 71.40 47.10 34.50
N PRO A 220 72.59 47.65 34.18
CA PRO A 220 73.13 47.91 32.85
C PRO A 220 74.56 47.35 32.66
N ALA A 221 75.05 47.40 31.42
CA ALA A 221 76.35 46.91 30.96
C ALA A 221 77.55 47.74 31.43
N THR A 222 78.72 47.10 31.57
CA THR A 222 80.02 47.78 31.58
C THR A 222 81.08 46.86 30.99
N THR A 223 81.83 47.35 30.00
CA THR A 223 83.04 46.69 29.48
C THR A 223 84.11 47.78 29.30
N PRO A 224 85.36 47.55 29.75
CA PRO A 224 86.38 48.59 29.73
C PRO A 224 87.12 48.63 28.38
N ARG A 225 87.61 49.81 28.03
CA ARG A 225 88.47 50.06 26.85
C ARG A 225 89.85 50.52 27.33
N ARG A 226 90.91 50.03 26.69
CA ARG A 226 92.22 50.68 26.63
C ARG A 226 92.73 50.61 25.20
#